data_AF-A0A1Q6TV53-F1
#
_entry.id   AF-A0A1Q6TV53-F1
#
_cell.length_a   1.000
_cell.length_b   1.000
_cell.length_c   1.000
_cell.angle_alpha   90.00
_cell.angle_beta   90.00
_cell.angle_gamma   90.00
#
_symmetry.space_group_name_H-M   'P 1'
#
loop_
_entity.id
_entity.type
_entity.pdbx_description
1 polymer ?
#
loop_
_entity_poly.entity_id
_entity_poly.type
_entity_poly.pdbx_seq_one_letter_code
_entity_poly.pdbx_strand_id
1 'polypeptide(L)'
;MTMKLGNYKDNDVELCRTTNARVGNQAAEVLLEQHIPFTKNSKKIPFFKREAYKGADTLWVITINPRRYGQARRVIDSMDRVYKDRLVLSNY
;
A
#
# COMPACT_ATOMS: atom_id res chain seq x y z
N MET A 1 10.79 -31.12 14.80
CA MET A 1 10.12 -30.01 15.48
C MET A 1 9.14 -29.35 14.52
N THR A 2 7.87 -29.72 14.61
CA THR A 2 6.78 -29.14 13.81
C THR A 2 6.36 -27.81 14.45
N MET A 3 6.83 -26.69 13.91
CA MET A 3 6.33 -25.39 14.32
C MET A 3 4.87 -25.27 13.88
N LYS A 4 3.95 -25.32 14.84
CA LYS A 4 2.55 -24.98 14.62
C LYS A 4 2.49 -23.60 13.98
N LEU A 5 1.98 -23.51 12.75
CA LEU A 5 1.58 -22.24 12.17
C LEU A 5 0.53 -21.65 13.12
N GLY A 6 0.95 -20.67 13.93
CA GLY A 6 0.03 -19.90 14.74
C GLY A 6 -1.07 -19.37 13.84
N ASN A 7 -2.32 -19.53 14.29
CA ASN A 7 -3.51 -18.98 13.66
C ASN A 7 -3.42 -17.45 13.66
N TYR A 8 -2.68 -16.87 12.73
CA TYR A 8 -2.70 -15.44 12.49
C TYR A 8 -3.87 -15.14 11.56
N LYS A 9 -4.98 -14.75 12.18
CA LYS A 9 -6.00 -13.89 11.56
C LYS A 9 -5.43 -12.47 11.36
N ASP A 10 -4.21 -12.34 10.83
CA ASP A 10 -3.62 -11.03 10.52
C ASP A 10 -4.34 -10.50 9.29
N ASN A 11 -5.28 -9.58 9.50
CA ASN A 11 -5.77 -8.76 8.41
C ASN A 11 -4.57 -7.94 7.89
N ASP A 12 -4.35 -7.96 6.58
CA ASP A 12 -3.34 -7.10 5.96
C ASP A 12 -3.54 -5.64 6.41
N VAL A 13 -2.44 -4.95 6.67
CA VAL A 13 -2.42 -3.56 7.11
C VAL A 13 -2.11 -2.64 5.94
N GLU A 14 -2.71 -1.45 5.94
CA GLU A 14 -2.44 -0.43 4.91
C GLU A 14 -0.97 -0.01 4.99
N LEU A 15 -0.24 -0.15 3.89
CA LEU A 15 1.12 0.34 3.73
C LEU A 15 1.10 1.77 3.18
N CYS A 16 0.37 1.96 2.09
CA CYS A 16 0.18 3.26 1.46
C CYS A 16 -1.10 3.31 0.62
N ARG A 17 -1.51 4.54 0.30
CA ARG A 17 -2.63 4.81 -0.60
C ARG A 17 -2.35 5.99 -1.52
N THR A 18 -3.02 6.01 -2.68
CA THR A 18 -2.94 7.13 -3.62
C THR A 18 -4.16 7.18 -4.53
N THR A 19 -4.51 8.38 -5.00
CA THR A 19 -5.52 8.56 -6.04
C THR A 19 -4.94 8.44 -7.45
N ASN A 20 -3.62 8.36 -7.59
CA ASN A 20 -2.94 8.26 -8.88
C ASN A 20 -2.58 6.80 -9.20
N ALA A 21 -3.23 6.23 -10.21
CA ALA A 21 -3.02 4.85 -10.62
C ALA A 21 -1.56 4.55 -11.02
N ARG A 22 -0.87 5.49 -11.67
CA ARG A 22 0.54 5.31 -12.08
C ARG A 22 1.46 5.20 -10.88
N VAL A 23 1.28 6.06 -9.89
CA VAL A 23 2.05 6.03 -8.63
C VAL A 23 1.79 4.72 -7.88
N GLY A 24 0.53 4.27 -7.84
CA GLY A 24 0.17 2.98 -7.23
C GLY A 24 0.69 1.77 -8.02
N ASN A 25 0.92 1.88 -9.33
CA ASN A 25 1.58 0.84 -10.12
C ASN A 25 3.07 0.79 -9.79
N GLN A 26 3.74 1.95 -9.76
CA GLN A 26 5.15 2.03 -9.41
C GLN A 26 5.44 1.46 -8.01
N ALA A 27 4.60 1.80 -7.03
CA ALA A 27 4.76 1.28 -5.67
C ALA A 27 4.60 -0.25 -5.62
N ALA A 28 3.70 -0.82 -6.43
CA ALA A 28 3.53 -2.26 -6.54
C ALA A 28 4.73 -2.92 -7.22
N GLU A 29 5.26 -2.32 -8.29
CA GLU A 29 6.41 -2.83 -9.04
C GLU A 29 7.66 -2.93 -8.15
N VAL A 30 7.98 -1.88 -7.39
CA VAL A 30 9.15 -1.90 -6.48
C VAL A 30 8.98 -2.97 -5.37
N LEU A 31 7.75 -3.22 -4.91
CA LEU A 31 7.48 -4.31 -3.95
C LEU A 31 7.64 -5.69 -4.59
N LEU A 32 7.25 -5.84 -5.87
CA LEU A 32 7.46 -7.08 -6.64
C LEU A 32 8.95 -7.36 -6.85
N GLU A 33 9.74 -6.34 -7.23
CA GLU A 33 11.19 -6.45 -7.43
C GLU A 33 11.92 -6.92 -6.17
N GLN A 34 11.41 -6.53 -4.99
CA GLN A 34 11.96 -6.94 -3.69
C GLN A 34 11.34 -8.23 -3.15
N HIS A 35 10.54 -8.93 -3.96
CA HIS A 35 9.83 -10.15 -3.59
C HIS A 35 9.01 -10.03 -2.30
N ILE A 36 8.41 -8.86 -2.08
CA ILE A 36 7.55 -8.59 -0.92
C ILE A 36 6.10 -8.89 -1.30
N PRO A 37 5.42 -9.83 -0.63
CA PRO A 37 3.99 -10.07 -0.87
C PRO A 37 3.15 -8.86 -0.45
N PHE A 38 2.22 -8.44 -1.31
CA PHE A 38 1.27 -7.37 -1.02
C PHE A 38 -0.06 -7.64 -1.71
N THR A 39 -1.10 -6.95 -1.25
CA THR A 39 -2.40 -6.89 -1.92
C THR A 39 -2.62 -5.46 -2.41
N LYS A 40 -2.97 -5.29 -3.69
CA LYS A 40 -3.35 -3.99 -4.24
C LYS A 40 -4.83 -3.98 -4.58
N ASN A 41 -5.57 -3.12 -3.90
CA ASN A 41 -7.01 -2.96 -4.07
C ASN A 41 -7.36 -1.55 -4.53
N SER A 42 -8.50 -1.43 -5.21
CA SER A 42 -9.13 -0.15 -5.49
C SER A 42 -10.38 0.03 -4.62
N LYS A 43 -10.62 1.25 -4.16
CA LYS A 43 -11.84 1.65 -3.46
C LYS A 43 -12.48 2.79 -4.23
N LYS A 44 -13.77 2.66 -4.53
CA LYS A 44 -14.54 3.75 -5.13
C LYS A 44 -14.75 4.85 -4.08
N ILE A 45 -14.39 6.07 -4.41
CA ILE A 45 -14.59 7.24 -3.56
C ILE A 45 -16.04 7.73 -3.77
N PRO A 46 -16.87 7.76 -2.70
CA PRO A 46 -18.22 8.30 -2.78
C PRO A 46 -18.19 9.76 -3.24
N PHE A 47 -19.17 10.18 -4.06
CA PHE A 47 -19.20 11.51 -4.68
C PHE A 47 -18.97 12.65 -3.67
N PHE A 48 -19.67 12.61 -2.54
CA PHE A 48 -19.59 13.60 -1.46
C PHE A 48 -18.24 13.66 -0.74
N LYS A 49 -17.33 12.69 -0.95
CA LYS A 49 -15.97 12.71 -0.41
C LYS A 49 -14.93 13.13 -1.43
N ARG A 50 -15.27 13.23 -2.72
CA ARG A 50 -14.27 13.45 -3.80
C ARG A 50 -13.54 14.77 -3.69
N GLU A 51 -14.14 15.79 -3.10
CA GLU A 51 -13.49 17.08 -2.84
C GLU A 51 -12.19 16.92 -2.04
N ALA A 52 -12.21 16.10 -0.97
CA ALA A 52 -11.04 15.78 -0.16
C ALA A 52 -9.95 15.00 -0.93
N TYR A 53 -10.31 14.40 -2.07
CA TYR A 53 -9.42 13.64 -2.95
C TYR A 53 -9.16 14.36 -4.28
N LYS A 54 -9.32 15.69 -4.32
CA LYS A 54 -9.09 16.52 -5.52
C LYS A 54 -9.90 16.07 -6.75
N GLY A 55 -11.12 15.60 -6.52
CA GLY A 55 -12.03 15.13 -7.56
C GLY A 55 -11.84 13.67 -7.99
N ALA A 56 -10.85 12.95 -7.44
CA ALA A 56 -10.62 11.55 -7.80
C ALA A 56 -11.82 10.67 -7.42
N ASP A 57 -12.14 9.71 -8.27
CA ASP A 57 -13.23 8.74 -8.08
C ASP A 57 -12.78 7.40 -7.48
N THR A 58 -11.46 7.17 -7.45
CA THR A 58 -10.84 5.90 -7.10
C THR A 58 -9.64 6.14 -6.18
N LEU A 59 -9.56 5.36 -5.10
CA LEU A 59 -8.43 5.30 -4.19
C LEU A 59 -7.75 3.93 -4.32
N TRP A 60 -6.47 3.94 -4.67
CA TRP A 60 -5.64 2.73 -4.67
C TRP A 60 -5.03 2.55 -3.29
N VAL A 61 -5.13 1.34 -2.75
CA VAL A 61 -4.62 0.99 -1.43
C VAL A 61 -3.76 -0.26 -1.57
N ILE A 62 -2.53 -0.17 -1.08
CA ILE A 62 -1.62 -1.31 -0.96
C ILE A 62 -1.61 -1.75 0.48
N THR A 63 -1.91 -3.02 0.71
CA THR A 63 -1.90 -3.64 2.04
C THR A 63 -0.86 -4.76 2.09
N ILE A 64 -0.33 -5.01 3.28
CA ILE A 64 0.74 -5.99 3.50
C ILE A 64 0.53 -6.73 4.82
N ASN A 65 1.10 -7.94 4.92
CA ASN A 65 1.21 -8.60 6.21
C ASN A 65 2.01 -7.73 7.21
N PRO A 66 1.50 -7.50 8.43
CA PRO A 66 2.14 -6.68 9.47
C PRO A 66 3.63 -6.99 9.70
N ARG A 67 4.02 -8.25 9.62
CA ARG A 67 5.41 -8.70 9.88
C ARG A 67 6.42 -8.19 8.87
N ARG A 68 5.96 -7.84 7.66
CA ARG A 68 6.81 -7.30 6.58
C ARG A 68 6.67 -5.79 6.44
N TYR A 69 5.84 -5.15 7.26
CA TYR A 69 5.57 -3.72 7.18
C TYR A 69 6.87 -2.89 7.22
N GLY A 70 7.76 -3.14 8.19
CA GLY A 70 9.03 -2.42 8.30
C GLY A 70 9.94 -2.59 7.08
N GLN A 71 9.97 -3.79 6.48
CA GLN A 71 10.73 -4.04 5.26
C GLN A 71 10.12 -3.28 4.07
N ALA A 72 8.81 -3.41 3.86
CA ALA A 72 8.13 -2.76 2.75
C ALA A 72 8.14 -1.23 2.88
N ARG A 73 8.07 -0.70 4.10
CA ARG A 73 8.15 0.73 4.38
C ARG A 73 9.48 1.30 3.90
N ARG A 74 10.60 0.61 4.15
CA ARG A 74 11.94 1.00 3.68
C ARG A 74 12.04 0.98 2.16
N VAL A 75 11.46 -0.03 1.52
CA VAL A 75 11.43 -0.15 0.06
C VAL A 75 10.64 1.01 -0.58
N ILE A 76 9.49 1.36 -0.01
CA ILE A 76 8.73 2.54 -0.43
C ILE A 76 9.49 3.83 -0.13
N ASP A 77 10.24 3.89 0.97
CA ASP A 77 11.06 5.06 1.32
C ASP A 77 12.22 5.29 0.35
N SER A 78 12.76 4.24 -0.27
CA SER A 78 13.83 4.31 -1.27
C SER A 78 13.36 4.65 -2.69
N MET A 79 12.05 4.72 -2.93
CA MET A 79 11.51 5.14 -4.23
C MET A 79 11.90 6.60 -4.54
N ASP A 80 11.96 6.94 -5.83
CA ASP A 80 12.14 8.32 -6.26
C ASP A 80 11.07 9.22 -5.62
N ARG A 81 11.54 10.36 -5.11
CA ARG A 81 10.76 11.39 -4.42
C ARG A 81 9.53 11.82 -5.23
N VAL A 82 9.63 11.85 -6.57
CA VAL A 82 8.51 12.19 -7.46
C VAL A 82 7.28 11.29 -7.24
N TYR A 83 7.50 10.00 -6.95
CA TYR A 83 6.44 9.04 -6.67
C TYR A 83 6.07 9.03 -5.19
N LYS A 84 7.07 9.07 -4.32
CA LYS A 84 6.89 9.03 -2.86
C LYS A 84 6.03 10.19 -2.34
N ASP A 85 6.25 11.40 -2.83
CA ASP A 85 5.49 12.60 -2.41
C ASP A 85 4.01 12.54 -2.83
N ARG A 86 3.64 11.60 -3.71
CA ARG A 86 2.27 11.36 -4.19
C ARG A 86 1.63 10.12 -3.55
N LEU A 87 2.34 9.44 -2.65
CA LEU A 87 1.83 8.37 -1.80
C LEU A 87 1.51 8.94 -0.42
N VAL A 88 0.35 8.56 0.12
CA VAL A 88 0.06 8.74 1.53
C VAL A 88 0.46 7.46 2.24
N LEU A 89 1.48 7.55 3.09
CA LEU A 89 2.05 6.41 3.82
C LEU A 89 1.26 6.23 5.12
N SER A 90 0.98 4.98 5.46
CA SER A 90 0.37 4.63 6.75
C SER A 90 1.41 4.74 7.87
N ASN A 91 0.97 4.82 9.12
CA ASN A 91 1.82 4.80 10.33
C ASN A 91 1.47 3.60 11.22
N TYR A 92 1.41 2.41 10.62
CA TYR A 92 1.12 1.16 11.34
C TYR A 92 2.28 0.76 12.26
#